data_AF-A0A6C0AMW2-F1
#
_entry.id   AF-A0A6C0AMW2-F1
#
_cell.length_a   1.000
_cell.length_b   1.000
_cell.length_c   1.000
_cell.angle_alpha   90.00
_cell.angle_beta   90.00
_cell.angle_gamma   90.00
#
_symmetry.space_group_name_H-M   'P 1'
#
loop_
_entity.id
_entity.type
_entity.pdbx_description
1 polymer ?
#
loop_
_entity_poly.entity_id
_entity_poly.type
_entity_poly.pdbx_seq_one_letter_code
_entity_poly.pdbx_strand_id
1 'polypeptide(L)'
;MDRHLKEVGSLSYISTDVFNANFYTYTVSKGPAPRFITSGALSAVSGATTVNCPAGHVLRESGKKLYPDVHSGVSTYMVGVYDTSSGLKGFINPNDPMFAPYNTDRPNYQEDSLYTTDNTTKNLGPSVLSLGHITSAGDVTSPGEVVASGQLRSSTITPLITTSNATTLDVSLGQVFTMTTSANVTISLTNPSVGAQVFLIVTGGGSHIITFGTNIKGMGTLSVTNTNIYTIHYICNGTSLFELSRTAAFTDTA
;
A
#
# COMPACT_ATOMS: atom_id res chain seq x y z
N MET A 1 -14.13 -48.60 11.37
CA MET A 1 -13.47 -47.80 10.30
C MET A 1 -13.74 -46.35 10.61
N ASP A 2 -12.76 -45.69 11.20
CA ASP A 2 -12.84 -44.25 11.50
C ASP A 2 -12.77 -43.52 10.15
N ARG A 3 -13.85 -42.84 9.76
CA ARG A 3 -13.84 -42.02 8.55
C ARG A 3 -13.05 -40.78 8.91
N HIS A 4 -11.76 -40.76 8.58
CA HIS A 4 -11.02 -39.51 8.41
C HIS A 4 -11.72 -38.70 7.31
N LEU A 5 -12.74 -37.93 7.71
CA LEU A 5 -13.28 -36.86 6.90
C LEU A 5 -12.10 -35.94 6.65
N LYS A 6 -11.67 -35.87 5.39
CA LYS A 6 -10.67 -34.91 4.94
C LYS A 6 -11.17 -33.53 5.39
N GLU A 7 -10.49 -32.91 6.35
CA GLU A 7 -10.76 -31.53 6.73
C GLU A 7 -10.60 -30.68 5.47
N VAL A 8 -11.73 -30.26 4.91
CA VAL A 8 -11.74 -29.26 3.86
C VAL A 8 -11.51 -27.95 4.61
N GLY A 9 -10.29 -27.42 4.51
CA GLY A 9 -9.95 -26.11 5.07
C GLY A 9 -11.03 -25.11 4.70
N SER A 10 -11.55 -24.40 5.71
CA SER A 10 -12.62 -23.43 5.48
C SER A 10 -12.05 -22.26 4.68
N LEU A 11 -12.76 -21.84 3.65
CA LEU A 11 -12.36 -20.65 2.90
C LEU A 11 -12.32 -19.46 3.85
N SER A 12 -11.34 -18.59 3.68
CA SER A 12 -11.32 -17.27 4.31
C SER A 12 -11.31 -16.21 3.23
N TYR A 13 -11.55 -14.98 3.63
CA TYR A 13 -11.54 -13.81 2.77
C TYR A 13 -10.70 -12.73 3.43
N ILE A 14 -10.06 -11.88 2.65
CA ILE A 14 -9.41 -10.67 3.13
C ILE A 14 -10.18 -9.46 2.61
N SER A 15 -10.44 -8.47 3.47
CA SER A 15 -11.02 -7.20 3.05
C SER A 15 -9.98 -6.37 2.29
N THR A 16 -10.31 -5.93 1.08
CA THR A 16 -9.45 -5.06 0.27
C THR A 16 -9.70 -3.57 0.55
N ASP A 17 -10.82 -3.25 1.21
CA ASP A 17 -11.23 -1.91 1.61
C ASP A 17 -12.09 -1.98 2.90
N VAL A 18 -12.52 -0.83 3.43
CA VAL A 18 -13.41 -0.70 4.59
C VAL A 18 -14.77 -1.33 4.29
N PHE A 19 -15.14 -2.38 5.03
CA PHE A 19 -16.24 -3.27 4.64
C PHE A 19 -17.51 -3.14 5.50
N ASN A 20 -17.63 -2.13 6.36
CA ASN A 20 -18.78 -1.98 7.27
C ASN A 20 -20.14 -1.84 6.54
N ALA A 21 -20.13 -1.31 5.31
CA ALA A 21 -21.34 -1.16 4.49
C ALA A 21 -21.74 -2.46 3.76
N ASN A 22 -20.82 -3.42 3.64
CA ASN A 22 -20.96 -4.66 2.89
C ASN A 22 -20.97 -5.89 3.83
N PHE A 23 -21.30 -5.65 5.11
CA PHE A 23 -21.36 -6.67 6.15
C PHE A 23 -22.72 -6.68 6.84
N TYR A 24 -23.45 -7.79 6.67
CA TYR A 24 -24.88 -7.86 6.99
C TYR A 24 -25.22 -8.92 8.04
N THR A 25 -26.21 -8.62 8.88
CA THR A 25 -26.95 -9.61 9.64
C THR A 25 -28.17 -10.03 8.85
N TYR A 26 -28.48 -11.32 8.83
CA TYR A 26 -29.72 -11.83 8.26
C TYR A 26 -30.66 -12.26 9.36
N THR A 27 -31.86 -11.68 9.39
CA THR A 27 -32.91 -12.01 10.36
C THR A 27 -34.09 -12.64 9.65
N VAL A 28 -34.71 -13.60 10.32
CA VAL A 28 -35.88 -14.31 9.81
C VAL A 28 -37.04 -14.07 10.77
N SER A 29 -38.15 -13.57 10.26
CA SER A 29 -39.38 -13.37 11.02
C SER A 29 -40.50 -14.25 10.47
N LYS A 30 -41.26 -14.86 11.37
CA LYS A 30 -42.45 -15.63 11.02
C LYS A 30 -43.68 -14.74 11.18
N GLY A 31 -44.42 -14.55 10.09
CA GLY A 31 -45.66 -13.77 10.09
C GLY A 31 -46.74 -14.37 11.01
N PRO A 32 -47.72 -13.57 11.41
CA PRO A 32 -48.80 -14.02 12.30
C PRO A 32 -49.66 -15.11 11.63
N ALA A 33 -50.30 -15.92 12.47
CA ALA A 33 -51.31 -16.87 12.03
C ALA A 33 -52.45 -16.17 11.26
N PRO A 34 -53.09 -16.82 10.27
CA PRO A 34 -52.95 -18.25 9.91
C PRO A 34 -51.88 -18.54 8.84
N ARG A 35 -51.28 -17.51 8.23
CA ARG A 35 -50.47 -17.68 7.01
C ARG A 35 -49.02 -18.09 7.28
N PHE A 36 -48.48 -17.78 8.47
CA PHE A 36 -47.15 -18.22 8.91
C PHE A 36 -46.02 -18.02 7.89
N ILE A 37 -46.12 -16.96 7.08
CA ILE A 37 -45.15 -16.69 6.00
C ILE A 37 -43.83 -16.29 6.66
N THR A 38 -42.76 -16.99 6.30
CA THR A 38 -41.41 -16.67 6.72
C THR A 38 -40.85 -15.58 5.81
N SER A 39 -40.51 -14.43 6.37
CA SER A 39 -39.79 -13.36 5.66
C SER A 39 -38.38 -13.21 6.21
N GLY A 40 -37.48 -12.77 5.34
CA GLY A 40 -36.08 -12.53 5.65
C GLY A 40 -35.70 -11.10 5.33
N ALA A 41 -34.75 -10.56 6.11
CA ALA A 41 -34.21 -9.23 5.85
C ALA A 41 -32.72 -9.20 6.17
N LEU A 42 -31.96 -8.55 5.29
CA LEU A 42 -30.58 -8.14 5.54
C LEU A 42 -30.58 -6.75 6.18
N SER A 43 -29.80 -6.61 7.25
CA SER A 43 -29.50 -5.32 7.87
C SER A 43 -28.00 -5.21 8.09
N ALA A 44 -27.45 -4.00 8.21
CA ALA A 44 -26.03 -3.85 8.59
C ALA A 44 -25.74 -4.55 9.93
N VAL A 45 -24.55 -5.13 10.08
CA VAL A 45 -24.10 -5.73 11.35
C VAL A 45 -23.98 -4.64 12.41
N SER A 46 -24.62 -4.84 13.56
CA SER A 46 -24.50 -3.91 14.69
C SER A 46 -23.04 -3.82 15.15
N GLY A 47 -22.52 -2.60 15.28
CA GLY A 47 -21.13 -2.35 15.65
C GLY A 47 -20.14 -2.38 14.48
N ALA A 48 -20.58 -2.68 13.25
CA ALA A 48 -19.76 -2.51 12.06
C ALA A 48 -19.56 -1.02 11.79
N THR A 49 -18.34 -0.53 12.07
CA THR A 49 -17.90 0.85 11.84
C THR A 49 -16.63 0.82 11.01
N THR A 50 -16.23 1.95 10.43
CA THR A 50 -14.96 2.04 9.68
C THR A 50 -13.74 1.67 10.53
N VAL A 51 -13.82 1.87 11.85
CA VAL A 51 -12.77 1.49 12.82
C VAL A 51 -12.75 -0.02 13.07
N ASN A 52 -13.91 -0.66 13.15
CA ASN A 52 -14.01 -2.10 13.45
C ASN A 52 -13.93 -2.98 12.19
N CYS A 53 -14.13 -2.40 11.00
CA CYS A 53 -14.13 -3.10 9.72
C CYS A 53 -13.20 -2.43 8.69
N PRO A 54 -11.91 -2.18 8.99
CA PRO A 54 -10.97 -1.59 8.05
C PRO A 54 -10.56 -2.60 6.97
N ALA A 55 -9.80 -2.12 5.97
CA ALA A 55 -9.12 -2.97 5.00
C ALA A 55 -8.08 -3.88 5.68
N GLY A 56 -7.80 -5.05 5.08
CA GLY A 56 -6.78 -6.01 5.51
C GLY A 56 -7.23 -7.02 6.58
N HIS A 57 -8.48 -6.95 7.05
CA HIS A 57 -9.01 -7.92 8.00
C HIS A 57 -9.27 -9.27 7.32
N VAL A 58 -8.91 -10.36 8.01
CA VAL A 58 -9.19 -11.73 7.56
C VAL A 58 -10.53 -12.19 8.14
N LEU A 59 -11.47 -12.46 7.25
CA LEU A 59 -12.82 -12.94 7.53
C LEU A 59 -12.87 -14.44 7.30
N ARG A 60 -13.13 -15.20 8.37
CA ARG A 60 -13.17 -16.66 8.31
C ARG A 60 -14.60 -17.14 8.07
N GLU A 61 -14.81 -18.06 7.13
CA GLU A 61 -16.15 -18.62 6.93
C GLU A 61 -16.64 -19.36 8.18
N SER A 62 -17.94 -19.21 8.44
CA SER A 62 -18.67 -19.89 9.52
C SER A 62 -19.45 -21.12 9.05
N GLY A 63 -19.42 -21.41 7.74
CA GLY A 63 -20.21 -22.48 7.10
C GLY A 63 -21.67 -22.11 6.79
N LYS A 64 -22.17 -20.96 7.24
CA LYS A 64 -23.51 -20.46 6.90
C LYS A 64 -23.53 -19.86 5.50
N LYS A 65 -24.60 -20.08 4.74
CA LYS A 65 -24.76 -19.57 3.38
C LYS A 65 -26.18 -19.07 3.16
N LEU A 66 -26.32 -17.97 2.43
CA LEU A 66 -27.61 -17.49 1.93
C LEU A 66 -27.56 -17.53 0.41
N TYR A 67 -28.63 -18.07 -0.16
CA TYR A 67 -28.81 -18.21 -1.60
C TYR A 67 -29.93 -17.28 -2.07
N PRO A 68 -29.76 -16.62 -3.22
CA PRO A 68 -30.86 -15.94 -3.91
C PRO A 68 -32.06 -16.88 -4.09
N ASP A 69 -33.26 -16.32 -4.07
CA ASP A 69 -34.54 -17.01 -4.27
C ASP A 69 -34.95 -18.04 -3.20
N VAL A 70 -33.99 -18.53 -2.40
CA VAL A 70 -34.23 -19.40 -1.25
C VAL A 70 -34.45 -18.57 0.02
N HIS A 71 -33.70 -17.49 0.17
CA HIS A 71 -33.75 -16.61 1.33
C HIS A 71 -34.38 -15.28 0.92
N SER A 72 -35.54 -14.96 1.51
CA SER A 72 -36.25 -13.71 1.26
C SER A 72 -35.36 -12.50 1.61
N GLY A 73 -35.33 -11.50 0.73
CA GLY A 73 -34.49 -10.30 0.92
C GLY A 73 -33.01 -10.47 0.55
N VAL A 74 -32.61 -11.63 0.02
CA VAL A 74 -31.24 -11.91 -0.46
C VAL A 74 -31.25 -11.98 -1.98
N SER A 75 -30.55 -11.06 -2.63
CA SER A 75 -30.45 -10.97 -4.11
C SER A 75 -29.17 -11.58 -4.68
N THR A 76 -28.15 -11.77 -3.84
CA THR A 76 -26.85 -12.35 -4.23
C THR A 76 -26.46 -13.47 -3.29
N TYR A 77 -25.57 -14.36 -3.74
CA TYR A 77 -25.01 -15.38 -2.86
C TYR A 77 -24.21 -14.71 -1.74
N MET A 78 -24.50 -15.09 -0.49
CA MET A 78 -23.81 -14.55 0.68
C MET A 78 -23.20 -15.68 1.50
N VAL A 79 -22.01 -15.44 2.05
CA VAL A 79 -21.31 -16.36 2.95
C VAL A 79 -21.26 -15.77 4.34
N GLY A 80 -21.58 -16.58 5.34
CA GLY A 80 -21.49 -16.18 6.73
C GLY A 80 -20.04 -16.22 7.17
N VAL A 81 -19.53 -15.10 7.67
CA VAL A 81 -18.14 -14.94 8.12
C VAL A 81 -18.07 -14.39 9.53
N TYR A 82 -16.91 -14.57 10.16
CA TYR A 82 -16.53 -13.89 11.39
C TYR A 82 -15.17 -13.24 11.23
N ASP A 83 -15.05 -12.03 11.76
CA ASP A 83 -13.77 -11.31 11.84
C ASP A 83 -13.11 -11.64 13.18
N THR A 84 -11.91 -12.22 13.16
CA THR A 84 -11.16 -12.56 14.38
C THR A 84 -10.65 -11.35 15.15
N SER A 85 -10.46 -10.21 14.47
CA SER A 85 -9.90 -9.00 15.07
C SER A 85 -10.95 -8.21 15.83
N SER A 86 -12.12 -7.97 15.21
CA SER A 86 -13.23 -7.24 15.84
C SER A 86 -14.19 -8.13 16.63
N GLY A 87 -14.19 -9.44 16.38
CA GLY A 87 -15.16 -10.39 16.95
C GLY A 87 -16.56 -10.33 16.33
N LEU A 88 -16.77 -9.45 15.33
CA LEU A 88 -18.05 -9.30 14.65
C LEU A 88 -18.35 -10.50 13.73
N LYS A 89 -19.65 -10.77 13.55
CA LYS A 89 -20.15 -11.90 12.75
C LYS A 89 -21.30 -11.43 11.87
N GLY A 90 -21.37 -11.96 10.65
CA GLY A 90 -22.39 -11.57 9.69
C GLY A 90 -22.22 -12.30 8.37
N PHE A 91 -22.75 -11.71 7.31
CA PHE A 91 -22.75 -12.21 5.95
C PHE A 91 -22.11 -11.19 5.02
N ILE A 92 -21.28 -11.67 4.11
CA ILE A 92 -20.67 -10.89 3.03
C ILE A 92 -21.06 -11.50 1.68
N ASN A 93 -21.07 -10.68 0.63
CA ASN A 93 -21.08 -11.18 -0.74
C ASN A 93 -19.62 -11.51 -1.13
N PRO A 94 -19.24 -12.78 -1.30
CA PRO A 94 -17.85 -13.14 -1.58
C PRO A 94 -17.37 -12.72 -2.98
N ASN A 95 -18.28 -12.28 -3.85
CA ASN A 95 -17.98 -11.76 -5.19
C ASN A 95 -17.95 -10.22 -5.22
N ASP A 96 -18.15 -9.57 -4.08
CA ASP A 96 -18.00 -8.12 -3.97
C ASP A 96 -16.51 -7.75 -4.08
N PRO A 97 -16.13 -6.70 -4.84
CA PRO A 97 -14.73 -6.28 -4.97
C PRO A 97 -14.04 -5.95 -3.63
N MET A 98 -14.81 -5.72 -2.56
CA MET A 98 -14.28 -5.53 -1.21
C MET A 98 -13.67 -6.78 -0.57
N PHE A 99 -13.89 -7.97 -1.14
CA PHE A 99 -13.40 -9.22 -0.56
C PHE A 99 -12.64 -10.04 -1.59
N ALA A 100 -11.44 -10.49 -1.21
CA ALA A 100 -10.66 -11.44 -2.00
C ALA A 100 -10.56 -12.78 -1.26
N PRO A 101 -10.63 -13.93 -1.95
CA PRO A 101 -10.36 -15.22 -1.34
C PRO A 101 -8.97 -15.22 -0.69
N TYR A 102 -8.90 -15.71 0.54
CA TYR A 102 -7.69 -15.81 1.34
C TYR A 102 -7.66 -17.20 1.98
N ASN A 103 -6.57 -17.93 1.83
CA ASN A 103 -6.41 -19.24 2.47
C ASN A 103 -5.12 -19.25 3.28
N THR A 104 -5.23 -19.52 4.58
CA THR A 104 -4.08 -19.70 5.48
C THR A 104 -3.72 -21.17 5.68
N ASP A 105 -4.69 -22.06 5.44
CA ASP A 105 -4.58 -23.49 5.73
C ASP A 105 -3.88 -24.26 4.61
N ARG A 106 -3.84 -23.64 3.42
CA ARG A 106 -3.01 -24.10 2.32
C ARG A 106 -2.00 -23.02 2.00
N PRO A 107 -0.75 -23.38 1.70
CA PRO A 107 0.13 -22.45 1.00
C PRO A 107 -0.64 -21.95 -0.23
N ASN A 108 -0.97 -20.66 -0.26
CA ASN A 108 -1.49 -20.01 -1.49
C ASN A 108 -0.49 -20.13 -2.65
N TYR A 109 0.74 -20.51 -2.29
CA TYR A 109 1.84 -20.81 -3.16
C TYR A 109 2.40 -22.18 -2.77
N GLN A 110 2.17 -23.19 -3.61
CA GLN A 110 3.06 -24.34 -3.68
C GLN A 110 4.17 -23.95 -4.65
N GLU A 111 5.44 -24.01 -4.21
CA GLU A 111 6.58 -23.98 -5.14
C GLU A 111 6.38 -25.12 -6.13
N ASP A 112 5.92 -24.84 -7.34
CA ASP A 112 6.04 -25.81 -8.41
C ASP A 112 7.54 -25.92 -8.69
N SER A 113 8.10 -27.10 -8.42
CA SER A 113 9.55 -27.35 -8.37
C SER A 113 10.16 -27.30 -9.77
N LEU A 114 10.22 -26.10 -10.36
CA LEU A 114 11.08 -25.76 -11.49
C LEU A 114 12.14 -24.78 -10.98
N TYR A 115 13.01 -25.30 -10.11
CA TYR A 115 14.27 -24.66 -9.76
C TYR A 115 15.09 -24.51 -11.06
N THR A 116 15.29 -23.28 -11.53
CA THR A 116 16.53 -22.96 -12.22
C THR A 116 17.63 -22.87 -11.15
N THR A 117 18.77 -23.49 -11.42
CA THR A 117 19.89 -23.69 -10.50
C THR A 117 20.57 -22.39 -10.00
N ASP A 118 20.02 -21.23 -10.31
CA ASP A 118 20.61 -19.91 -10.06
C ASP A 118 20.01 -19.16 -8.87
N ASN A 119 18.91 -19.62 -8.27
CA ASN A 119 18.39 -19.08 -6.99
C ASN A 119 18.08 -17.56 -7.00
N THR A 120 17.97 -16.93 -8.18
CA THR A 120 17.81 -15.48 -8.32
C THR A 120 16.37 -15.03 -8.56
N THR A 121 15.46 -15.93 -8.94
CA THR A 121 14.06 -15.56 -9.16
C THR A 121 13.11 -16.66 -8.70
N LYS A 122 12.51 -16.48 -7.52
CA LYS A 122 11.42 -17.33 -7.04
C LYS A 122 10.14 -16.90 -7.75
N ASN A 123 9.33 -17.84 -8.22
CA ASN A 123 8.01 -17.52 -8.75
C ASN A 123 7.14 -17.06 -7.56
N LEU A 124 6.70 -15.81 -7.50
CA LEU A 124 6.11 -15.24 -6.25
C LEU A 124 4.59 -15.41 -6.13
N GLY A 125 3.95 -16.16 -7.03
CA GLY A 125 2.51 -16.41 -7.04
C GLY A 125 1.90 -16.32 -8.44
N PRO A 126 0.57 -16.53 -8.56
CA PRO A 126 -0.12 -16.38 -9.84
C PRO A 126 -0.15 -14.92 -10.30
N SER A 127 -0.18 -14.69 -11.62
CA SER A 127 -0.39 -13.36 -12.19
C SER A 127 -1.70 -12.75 -11.68
N VAL A 128 -1.64 -11.47 -11.29
CA VAL A 128 -2.80 -10.70 -10.84
C VAL A 128 -3.22 -9.75 -11.95
N LEU A 129 -4.46 -9.88 -12.45
CA LEU A 129 -5.11 -8.88 -13.28
C LEU A 129 -6.16 -8.17 -12.43
N SER A 130 -6.00 -6.87 -12.21
CA SER A 130 -6.96 -6.03 -11.48
C SER A 130 -7.34 -4.83 -12.33
N LEU A 131 -8.63 -4.51 -12.35
CA LEU A 131 -9.14 -3.23 -12.86
C LEU A 131 -9.21 -2.15 -11.77
N GLY A 132 -8.93 -2.53 -10.52
CA GLY A 132 -8.99 -1.67 -9.35
C GLY A 132 -7.60 -1.22 -8.87
N HIS A 133 -7.59 -0.58 -7.70
CA HIS A 133 -6.36 -0.19 -7.03
C HIS A 133 -5.66 -1.41 -6.41
N ILE A 134 -4.33 -1.45 -6.53
CA ILE A 134 -3.48 -2.37 -5.78
C ILE A 134 -2.76 -1.55 -4.73
N THR A 135 -3.00 -1.85 -3.46
CA THR A 135 -2.30 -1.21 -2.33
C THR A 135 -1.37 -2.23 -1.71
N SER A 136 -0.08 -1.90 -1.64
CA SER A 136 0.92 -2.64 -0.89
C SER A 136 1.32 -1.82 0.33
N ALA A 137 1.28 -2.41 1.51
CA ALA A 137 1.79 -1.80 2.74
C ALA A 137 3.33 -1.91 2.86
N GLY A 138 3.96 -2.73 2.01
CA GLY A 138 5.40 -2.91 1.95
C GLY A 138 5.93 -2.78 0.53
N ASP A 139 7.14 -3.29 0.32
CA ASP A 139 7.83 -3.18 -0.97
C ASP A 139 7.16 -4.01 -2.07
N VAL A 140 7.17 -3.47 -3.29
CA VAL A 140 6.81 -4.19 -4.51
C VAL A 140 8.10 -4.48 -5.27
N THR A 141 8.57 -5.72 -5.18
CA THR A 141 9.74 -6.19 -5.93
C THR A 141 9.30 -6.78 -7.27
N SER A 142 9.65 -6.12 -8.37
CA SER A 142 9.52 -6.68 -9.72
C SER A 142 10.90 -7.09 -10.24
N PRO A 143 11.15 -8.38 -10.54
CA PRO A 143 12.41 -8.80 -11.16
C PRO A 143 12.54 -8.36 -12.62
N GLY A 144 11.43 -7.94 -13.24
CA GLY A 144 11.37 -7.45 -14.60
C GLY A 144 11.06 -5.96 -14.68
N GLU A 145 10.61 -5.55 -15.86
CA GLU A 145 10.22 -4.15 -16.11
C GLU A 145 8.97 -3.75 -15.32
N VAL A 146 8.98 -2.52 -14.80
CA VAL A 146 7.77 -1.86 -14.28
C VAL A 146 7.35 -0.81 -15.29
N VAL A 147 6.30 -1.11 -16.06
CA VAL A 147 5.70 -0.17 -17.02
C VAL A 147 4.54 0.55 -16.34
N ALA A 148 4.65 1.86 -16.19
CA ALA A 148 3.56 2.71 -15.74
C ALA A 148 3.11 3.62 -16.89
N SER A 149 1.87 3.46 -17.35
CA SER A 149 1.27 4.34 -18.37
C SER A 149 0.89 5.72 -17.83
N GLY A 150 0.90 5.88 -16.50
CA GLY A 150 0.60 7.12 -15.79
C GLY A 150 1.83 7.73 -15.13
N GLN A 151 1.63 8.40 -14.00
CA GLN A 151 2.70 9.02 -13.24
C GLN A 151 3.26 8.07 -12.17
N LEU A 152 4.59 8.06 -12.03
CA LEU A 152 5.29 7.57 -10.85
C LEU A 152 5.63 8.79 -9.99
N ARG A 153 5.17 8.80 -8.74
CA ARG A 153 5.38 9.91 -7.80
C ARG A 153 5.76 9.38 -6.43
N SER A 154 6.61 10.12 -5.73
CA SER A 154 6.78 9.94 -4.29
C SER A 154 5.64 10.68 -3.58
N SER A 155 4.96 10.01 -2.65
CA SER A 155 3.94 10.64 -1.80
C SER A 155 4.54 11.44 -0.63
N THR A 156 5.83 11.25 -0.36
CA THR A 156 6.52 11.87 0.77
C THR A 156 7.55 12.86 0.27
N ILE A 157 7.48 14.09 0.78
CA ILE A 157 8.48 15.13 0.57
C ILE A 157 9.16 15.37 1.92
N THR A 158 10.47 15.14 1.98
CA THR A 158 11.23 15.16 3.23
C THR A 158 11.99 16.49 3.35
N PRO A 159 11.67 17.35 4.34
CA PRO A 159 12.43 18.57 4.56
C PRO A 159 13.80 18.25 5.16
N LEU A 160 14.85 18.86 4.61
CA LEU A 160 16.19 18.84 5.17
C LEU A 160 16.33 19.97 6.18
N ILE A 161 16.63 19.61 7.43
CA ILE A 161 16.79 20.57 8.52
C ILE A 161 18.26 20.94 8.63
N THR A 162 18.55 22.22 8.45
CA THR A 162 19.90 22.76 8.58
C THR A 162 20.20 23.09 10.04
N THR A 163 21.14 22.39 10.65
CA THR A 163 21.65 22.70 12.00
C THR A 163 23.11 23.10 11.90
N SER A 164 23.47 24.30 12.37
CA SER A 164 24.87 24.75 12.44
C SER A 164 25.62 24.68 11.09
N ASN A 165 25.04 25.23 10.02
CA ASN A 165 25.64 25.27 8.67
C ASN A 165 25.90 23.88 8.06
N ALA A 166 25.21 22.85 8.54
CA ALA A 166 25.25 21.50 7.99
C ALA A 166 23.85 20.89 7.93
N THR A 167 23.65 19.98 7.00
CA THR A 167 22.47 19.11 6.93
C THR A 167 22.87 17.76 6.36
N THR A 168 22.07 16.74 6.65
CA THR A 168 22.28 15.39 6.13
C THR A 168 21.14 15.04 5.19
N LEU A 169 21.47 14.57 3.99
CA LEU A 169 20.55 13.94 3.06
C LEU A 169 20.55 12.43 3.33
N ASP A 170 19.45 11.93 3.88
CA ASP A 170 19.25 10.52 4.22
C ASP A 170 18.32 9.87 3.19
N VAL A 171 18.88 9.04 2.31
CA VAL A 171 18.14 8.42 1.19
C VAL A 171 17.07 7.43 1.67
N SER A 172 17.14 6.94 2.91
CA SER A 172 16.11 6.04 3.46
C SER A 172 14.80 6.74 3.79
N LEU A 173 14.81 8.08 3.92
CA LEU A 173 13.62 8.86 4.28
C LEU A 173 12.73 9.21 3.09
N GLY A 174 13.19 8.97 1.86
CA GLY A 174 12.40 9.25 0.66
C GLY A 174 13.24 9.56 -0.56
N GLN A 175 12.56 10.03 -1.61
CA GLN A 175 13.17 10.34 -2.90
C GLN A 175 13.19 11.84 -3.18
N VAL A 176 12.26 12.61 -2.60
CA VAL A 176 12.15 14.05 -2.82
C VAL A 176 12.46 14.79 -1.52
N PHE A 177 13.48 15.62 -1.57
CA PHE A 177 13.96 16.41 -0.45
C PHE A 177 13.79 17.90 -0.74
N THR A 178 13.46 18.68 0.28
CA THR A 178 13.35 20.14 0.18
C THR A 178 14.23 20.83 1.21
N MET A 179 14.81 21.97 0.86
CA MET A 179 15.60 22.78 1.79
C MET A 179 15.43 24.25 1.48
N THR A 180 15.32 25.09 2.51
CA THR A 180 15.46 26.55 2.38
C THR A 180 16.75 26.99 3.03
N THR A 181 17.58 27.77 2.34
CA THR A 181 18.88 28.20 2.88
C THR A 181 18.71 29.43 3.78
N SER A 182 19.29 29.39 4.98
CA SER A 182 19.39 30.55 5.89
C SER A 182 20.84 30.94 6.21
N ALA A 183 21.79 30.16 5.72
CA ALA A 183 23.23 30.35 5.85
C ALA A 183 23.94 29.53 4.76
N ASN A 184 25.27 29.62 4.70
CA ASN A 184 26.06 28.65 3.96
C ASN A 184 25.89 27.26 4.60
N VAL A 185 25.70 26.23 3.79
CA VAL A 185 25.36 24.88 4.29
C VAL A 185 26.25 23.85 3.62
N THR A 186 26.75 22.87 4.38
CA THR A 186 27.32 21.64 3.83
C THR A 186 26.31 20.50 3.92
N ILE A 187 26.02 19.86 2.79
CA ILE A 187 25.13 18.68 2.72
C ILE A 187 25.98 17.41 2.75
N SER A 188 25.84 16.57 3.77
CA SER A 188 26.41 15.22 3.82
C SER A 188 25.39 14.17 3.38
N LEU A 189 25.86 13.00 2.95
CA LEU A 189 25.02 11.86 2.56
C LEU A 189 25.03 10.80 3.67
N THR A 190 23.88 10.24 4.01
CA THR A 190 23.74 9.02 4.83
C THR A 190 22.79 8.01 4.19
N ASN A 191 22.92 6.76 4.64
CA ASN A 191 22.10 5.61 4.21
C ASN A 191 21.92 5.51 2.68
N PRO A 192 23.01 5.53 1.88
CA PRO A 192 22.91 5.41 0.43
C PRO A 192 22.25 4.09 0.03
N SER A 193 21.39 4.13 -0.99
CA SER A 193 20.66 2.97 -1.51
C SER A 193 20.91 2.80 -3.00
N VAL A 194 21.38 1.62 -3.42
CA VAL A 194 21.72 1.34 -4.82
C VAL A 194 20.53 1.60 -5.74
N GLY A 195 20.74 2.36 -6.82
CA GLY A 195 19.73 2.66 -7.82
C GLY A 195 18.70 3.72 -7.40
N ALA A 196 18.77 4.25 -6.17
CA ALA A 196 17.84 5.26 -5.71
C ALA A 196 17.98 6.56 -6.52
N GLN A 197 16.87 7.04 -7.07
CA GLN A 197 16.75 8.39 -7.63
C GLN A 197 16.39 9.38 -6.51
N VAL A 198 17.13 10.47 -6.44
CA VAL A 198 16.98 11.50 -5.40
C VAL A 198 16.83 12.86 -6.06
N PHE A 199 15.77 13.57 -5.70
CA PHE A 199 15.51 14.95 -6.09
C PHE A 199 15.71 15.86 -4.88
N LEU A 200 16.55 16.87 -5.02
CA LEU A 200 16.73 17.92 -4.02
C LEU A 200 16.21 19.24 -4.59
N ILE A 201 15.20 19.80 -3.93
CA ILE A 201 14.65 21.12 -4.23
C ILE A 201 15.23 22.10 -3.22
N VAL A 202 15.96 23.10 -3.70
CA VAL A 202 16.58 24.14 -2.89
C VAL A 202 15.88 25.46 -3.16
N THR A 203 15.40 26.12 -2.11
CA THR A 203 14.89 27.49 -2.15
C THR A 203 15.86 28.43 -1.44
N GLY A 204 16.17 29.57 -2.05
CA GLY A 204 17.00 30.59 -1.41
C GLY A 204 16.27 31.40 -0.37
N GLY A 205 16.79 31.46 0.86
CA GLY A 205 16.39 32.44 1.87
C GLY A 205 17.40 33.58 2.07
N GLY A 206 18.40 33.67 1.18
CA GLY A 206 19.53 34.56 1.30
C GLY A 206 20.55 34.36 0.17
N SER A 207 21.63 35.15 0.17
CA SER A 207 22.81 34.87 -0.65
C SER A 207 23.70 33.88 0.07
N HIS A 208 23.65 32.61 -0.32
CA HIS A 208 24.30 31.51 0.39
C HIS A 208 24.98 30.53 -0.57
N ILE A 209 25.99 29.84 -0.06
CA ILE A 209 26.70 28.78 -0.77
C ILE A 209 26.36 27.44 -0.13
N ILE A 210 25.85 26.53 -0.95
CA ILE A 210 25.70 25.12 -0.60
C ILE A 210 26.94 24.38 -1.07
N THR A 211 27.59 23.71 -0.15
CA THR A 211 28.69 22.79 -0.40
C THR A 211 28.17 21.36 -0.31
N PHE A 212 28.47 20.55 -1.31
CA PHE A 212 28.14 19.13 -1.28
C PHE A 212 29.30 18.33 -0.69
N GLY A 213 29.00 17.44 0.25
CA GLY A 213 29.96 16.58 0.90
C GLY A 213 30.62 15.59 -0.07
N THR A 214 31.66 14.92 0.39
CA THR A 214 32.53 14.08 -0.45
C THR A 214 31.80 12.95 -1.19
N ASN A 215 30.67 12.46 -0.67
CA ASN A 215 29.87 11.38 -1.26
C ASN A 215 28.72 11.89 -2.16
N ILE A 216 28.66 13.19 -2.44
CA ILE A 216 27.71 13.78 -3.38
C ILE A 216 28.54 14.38 -4.52
N LYS A 217 28.63 13.65 -5.63
CA LYS A 217 29.45 13.98 -6.80
C LYS A 217 28.62 14.80 -7.79
N GLY A 218 29.17 15.90 -8.29
CA GLY A 218 28.44 16.81 -9.18
C GLY A 218 29.21 18.07 -9.55
N MET A 219 28.49 19.08 -10.07
CA MET A 219 29.05 20.31 -10.67
C MET A 219 29.63 21.32 -9.67
N GLY A 220 30.10 20.86 -8.50
CA GLY A 220 30.64 21.71 -7.45
C GLY A 220 29.55 22.39 -6.62
N THR A 221 29.93 23.48 -5.93
CA THR A 221 29.04 24.21 -5.01
C THR A 221 27.85 24.83 -5.74
N LEU A 222 26.77 25.09 -5.02
CA LEU A 222 25.60 25.79 -5.52
C LEU A 222 25.50 27.16 -4.84
N SER A 223 25.60 28.23 -5.62
CA SER A 223 25.33 29.59 -5.14
C SER A 223 23.84 29.89 -5.27
N VAL A 224 23.20 30.24 -4.17
CA VAL A 224 21.76 30.48 -4.05
C VAL A 224 21.54 31.95 -3.68
N THR A 225 20.48 32.58 -4.19
CA THR A 225 20.07 33.95 -3.84
C THR A 225 18.59 33.98 -3.42
N ASN A 226 18.13 35.06 -2.76
CA ASN A 226 16.92 35.17 -1.92
C ASN A 226 15.58 34.71 -2.52
N THR A 227 15.51 34.37 -3.81
CA THR A 227 14.27 33.96 -4.47
C THR A 227 14.47 32.77 -5.42
N ASN A 228 15.70 32.30 -5.56
CA ASN A 228 16.01 31.27 -6.55
C ASN A 228 15.62 29.88 -6.04
N ILE A 229 14.96 29.15 -6.91
CA ILE A 229 14.64 27.74 -6.77
C ILE A 229 15.56 26.95 -7.71
N TYR A 230 16.09 25.84 -7.19
CA TYR A 230 16.86 24.87 -7.95
C TYR A 230 16.29 23.48 -7.69
N THR A 231 16.20 22.67 -8.73
CA THR A 231 15.97 21.23 -8.61
C THR A 231 17.21 20.50 -9.08
N ILE A 232 17.72 19.61 -8.25
CA ILE A 232 18.89 18.78 -8.55
C ILE A 232 18.45 17.32 -8.52
N HIS A 233 18.79 16.58 -9.56
CA HIS A 233 18.48 15.16 -9.69
C HIS A 233 19.77 14.34 -9.57
N TYR A 234 19.74 13.32 -8.72
CA TYR A 234 20.84 12.39 -8.49
C TYR A 234 20.42 10.93 -8.70
N ILE A 235 21.40 10.09 -9.04
CA ILE A 235 21.31 8.62 -8.94
C ILE A 235 22.33 8.11 -7.93
N CYS A 236 21.94 7.14 -7.10
CA CYS A 236 22.82 6.54 -6.10
C CYS A 236 23.41 5.21 -6.59
N ASN A 237 24.71 4.99 -6.39
CA ASN A 237 25.38 3.72 -6.69
C ASN A 237 25.53 2.80 -5.46
N GLY A 238 24.93 3.15 -4.33
CA GLY A 238 25.08 2.45 -3.05
C GLY A 238 26.13 3.05 -2.11
N THR A 239 26.96 3.99 -2.58
CA THR A 239 27.96 4.69 -1.73
C THR A 239 27.93 6.20 -1.91
N SER A 240 27.64 6.67 -3.12
CA SER A 240 27.63 8.09 -3.47
C SER A 240 26.43 8.42 -4.34
N LEU A 241 26.01 9.68 -4.27
CA LEU A 241 25.09 10.29 -5.22
C LEU A 241 25.88 10.88 -6.40
N PHE A 242 25.39 10.66 -7.62
CA PHE A 242 25.91 11.25 -8.84
C PHE A 242 24.85 12.16 -9.43
N GLU A 243 25.18 13.44 -9.56
CA GLU A 243 24.31 14.44 -10.16
C GLU A 243 24.08 14.11 -11.64
N LEU A 244 22.82 13.90 -12.00
CA LEU A 244 22.36 13.69 -13.37
C LEU A 244 22.01 15.01 -14.04
N SER A 245 21.34 15.90 -13.31
CA SER A 245 20.94 17.21 -13.81
C SER A 245 20.66 18.19 -12.70
N ARG A 246 20.73 19.48 -13.05
CA ARG A 246 20.39 20.61 -12.20
C ARG A 246 19.69 21.67 -13.05
N THR A 247 18.62 22.25 -12.54
CA THR A 247 17.96 23.36 -13.22
C THR A 247 18.80 24.62 -13.15
N ALA A 248 18.64 25.51 -14.14
CA ALA A 248 19.01 26.91 -13.94
C ALA A 248 18.20 27.50 -12.78
N ALA A 249 18.70 28.59 -12.21
CA ALA A 249 17.96 29.34 -11.21
C ALA A 249 16.66 29.89 -11.82
N PHE A 250 15.54 29.68 -11.14
CA PHE A 250 14.27 30.30 -11.50
C PHE A 250 13.57 30.82 -10.24
N THR A 251 12.65 31.76 -10.40
CA THR A 251 11.83 32.28 -9.31
C THR A 251 10.39 31.86 -9.54
N ASP A 252 9.67 31.54 -8.47
CA ASP A 252 8.22 31.36 -8.56
C ASP A 252 7.58 32.76 -8.67
N THR A 253 7.11 33.13 -9.86
CA THR A 253 6.33 34.35 -10.07
C THR A 253 4.86 34.00 -9.88
N ALA A 254 4.46 33.84 -8.61
CA ALA A 254 3.05 33.80 -8.25
C ALA A 254 2.46 35.22 -8.21
#